data_AF-A0A3N5I3Y9-F1
#
_entry.id   AF-A0A3N5I3Y9-F1
#
_cell.length_a   1.000
_cell.length_b   1.000
_cell.length_c   1.000
_cell.angle_alpha   90.00
_cell.angle_beta   90.00
_cell.angle_gamma   90.00
#
_symmetry.space_group_name_H-M   'P 1'
#
loop_
_entity.id
_entity.type
_entity.pdbx_description
1 polymer ?
#
loop_
_entity_poly.entity_id
_entity_poly.type
_entity_poly.pdbx_seq_one_letter_code
_entity_poly.pdbx_strand_id
1 'polypeptide(L)'
;MQLMKRLVFSVLIVTISAGMAWSGERGYQLVASRDSKLCARVLEAFREDVDDRGRLRYRHEMFRQIVWKPVELKGQGPKMRRCSTLDKALMDLDNDGQQDLVVKTTFCMKGPPSDSLYVFPADSPALDQASWQDLSPLLATNDKFERTGGTYPLTSFPMKNDSSALTALFAIHPFLLDGVTYVSLTDARGEWIVIARYLRGERFEDLCYLRDSRF
;
A
#
# COMPACT_ATOMS: atom_id res chain seq x y z
N MET A 1 64.25 -8.69 -46.25
CA MET A 1 62.98 -9.45 -46.15
C MET A 1 62.99 -10.12 -44.78
N GLN A 2 61.88 -10.07 -44.03
CA GLN A 2 61.70 -10.43 -42.60
C GLN A 2 62.12 -9.36 -41.59
N LEU A 3 61.32 -8.96 -40.59
CA LEU A 3 59.89 -9.14 -40.34
C LEU A 3 59.53 -8.03 -39.32
N MET A 4 58.78 -7.02 -39.73
CA MET A 4 58.16 -6.05 -38.80
C MET A 4 57.14 -6.80 -37.93
N LYS A 5 57.33 -6.81 -36.61
CA LYS A 5 56.26 -7.16 -35.66
C LYS A 5 56.13 -6.07 -34.60
N ARG A 6 54.95 -5.44 -34.68
CA ARG A 6 54.37 -4.44 -33.79
C ARG A 6 54.40 -4.90 -32.32
N LEU A 7 54.76 -3.99 -31.43
CA LEU A 7 54.30 -4.02 -30.04
C LEU A 7 53.70 -2.65 -29.72
N VAL A 8 52.40 -2.54 -29.99
CA VAL A 8 51.53 -1.55 -29.37
C VAL A 8 50.86 -2.29 -28.23
N PHE A 9 51.33 -2.09 -26.99
CA PHE A 9 50.57 -2.50 -25.82
C PHE A 9 49.86 -1.26 -25.28
N SER A 10 48.60 -1.17 -25.69
CA SER A 10 47.61 -0.22 -25.20
C SER A 10 47.46 -0.36 -23.69
N VAL A 11 47.76 0.71 -22.98
CA VAL A 11 47.43 0.87 -21.56
C VAL A 11 45.91 1.04 -21.46
N LEU A 12 45.19 -0.04 -21.15
CA LEU A 12 43.78 0.02 -20.80
C LEU A 12 43.69 0.16 -19.28
N ILE A 13 43.75 1.41 -18.79
CA ILE A 13 43.33 1.72 -17.42
C ILE A 13 41.79 1.59 -17.43
N VAL A 14 41.30 0.40 -17.08
CA VAL A 14 39.92 0.27 -16.62
C VAL A 14 39.91 0.85 -15.23
N THR A 15 39.63 2.14 -15.13
CA THR A 15 39.04 2.70 -13.91
C THR A 15 37.76 1.92 -13.69
N ILE A 16 37.82 0.92 -12.81
CA ILE A 16 36.65 0.35 -12.18
C ILE A 16 36.06 1.53 -11.41
N SER A 17 35.10 2.21 -12.04
CA SER A 17 34.24 3.16 -11.39
C SER A 17 33.76 2.47 -10.14
N ALA A 18 34.15 2.99 -8.98
CA ALA A 18 33.59 2.59 -7.71
C ALA A 18 32.07 2.53 -7.92
N GLY A 19 31.50 1.32 -7.81
CA GLY A 19 30.08 1.22 -7.58
C GLY A 19 29.85 2.11 -6.38
N MET A 20 29.17 3.24 -6.58
CA MET A 20 28.63 3.99 -5.48
C MET A 20 27.70 2.99 -4.80
N ALA A 21 28.18 2.33 -3.76
CA ALA A 21 27.31 1.77 -2.75
C ALA A 21 26.64 3.01 -2.17
N TRP A 22 25.41 3.27 -2.61
CA TRP A 22 24.59 4.35 -2.07
C TRP A 22 24.33 4.00 -0.61
N SER A 23 25.26 4.42 0.24
CA SER A 23 25.08 4.57 1.67
C SER A 23 23.93 5.56 1.88
N GLY A 24 22.75 5.06 2.26
CA GLY A 24 21.73 5.89 2.91
C GLY A 24 20.44 6.16 2.13
N GLU A 25 19.89 5.20 1.39
CA GLU A 25 18.48 5.32 0.98
C GLU A 25 17.58 5.29 2.23
N ARG A 26 17.13 6.46 2.70
CA ARG A 26 16.15 6.55 3.80
C ARG A 26 14.80 5.99 3.33
N GLY A 27 14.17 5.18 4.18
CA GLY A 27 12.82 4.69 3.96
C GLY A 27 12.80 3.32 3.27
N TYR A 28 12.06 3.21 2.17
CA TYR A 28 11.76 1.93 1.53
C TYR A 28 12.69 1.61 0.36
N GLN A 29 12.79 0.32 0.01
CA GLN A 29 13.45 -0.21 -1.19
C GLN A 29 12.50 -1.13 -1.96
N LEU A 30 12.68 -1.22 -3.28
CA LEU A 30 11.91 -2.13 -4.13
C LEU A 30 12.48 -3.55 -4.04
N VAL A 31 11.64 -4.50 -3.63
CA VAL A 31 12.02 -5.93 -3.54
C VAL A 31 11.60 -6.69 -4.78
N ALA A 32 10.38 -6.45 -5.28
CA ALA A 32 9.85 -7.08 -6.48
C ALA A 32 8.86 -6.14 -7.18
N SER A 33 8.77 -6.27 -8.51
CA SER A 33 7.85 -5.47 -9.33
C SER A 33 7.32 -6.26 -10.52
N ARG A 34 6.02 -6.13 -10.80
CA ARG A 34 5.40 -6.51 -12.08
C ARG A 34 5.46 -5.37 -13.10
N ASP A 35 5.40 -4.13 -12.63
CA ASP A 35 5.54 -2.91 -13.42
C ASP A 35 6.65 -2.03 -12.83
N SER A 36 7.85 -2.14 -13.37
CA SER A 36 9.03 -1.44 -12.82
C SER A 36 8.93 0.08 -12.89
N LYS A 37 8.24 0.64 -13.91
CA LYS A 37 8.09 2.09 -14.06
C LYS A 37 7.13 2.65 -13.02
N LEU A 38 5.97 2.00 -12.86
CA LEU A 38 5.01 2.35 -11.82
C LEU A 38 5.64 2.21 -10.43
N CYS A 39 6.27 1.07 -10.14
CA CYS A 39 6.84 0.80 -8.82
C CYS A 39 7.96 1.78 -8.45
N ALA A 40 8.78 2.22 -9.42
CA ALA A 40 9.80 3.24 -9.18
C ALA A 40 9.17 4.60 -8.77
N ARG A 41 8.12 5.04 -9.46
CA ARG A 41 7.41 6.29 -9.13
C ARG A 41 6.73 6.24 -7.77
N VAL A 42 6.06 5.13 -7.48
CA VAL A 42 5.43 4.91 -6.17
C VAL A 42 6.49 4.89 -5.07
N LEU A 43 7.63 4.22 -5.28
CA LEU A 43 8.72 4.20 -4.32
C LEU A 43 9.28 5.60 -4.04
N GLU A 44 9.48 6.42 -5.07
CA GLU A 44 9.95 7.80 -4.93
C GLU A 44 8.98 8.62 -4.07
N ALA A 45 7.68 8.59 -4.39
CA ALA A 45 6.64 9.27 -3.61
C ALA A 45 6.60 8.80 -2.15
N PHE A 46 6.81 7.50 -1.90
CA PHE A 46 6.84 6.96 -0.54
C PHE A 46 8.08 7.44 0.22
N ARG A 47 9.25 7.51 -0.43
CA ARG A 47 10.48 8.04 0.20
C ARG A 47 10.34 9.51 0.58
N GLU A 48 9.66 10.31 -0.24
CA GLU A 48 9.35 11.71 0.07
C GLU A 48 8.38 11.85 1.26
N ASP A 49 7.46 10.90 1.40
CA ASP A 49 6.41 10.93 2.42
C ASP A 49 6.83 10.36 3.78
N VAL A 50 7.97 9.66 3.85
CA VAL A 50 8.50 9.10 5.10
C VAL A 50 8.94 10.20 6.07
N ASP A 51 8.63 10.03 7.36
CA ASP A 51 9.12 10.88 8.46
C ASP A 51 10.55 10.52 8.91
N ASP A 52 11.13 11.31 9.81
CA ASP A 52 12.50 11.08 10.34
C ASP A 52 12.64 9.73 11.09
N ARG A 53 11.53 9.06 11.38
CA ARG A 53 11.48 7.75 12.05
C ARG A 53 11.19 6.60 11.08
N GLY A 54 11.19 6.85 9.77
CA GLY A 54 10.94 5.83 8.76
C GLY A 54 9.46 5.47 8.60
N ARG A 55 8.51 6.31 9.05
CA ARG A 55 7.07 6.02 8.97
C ARG A 55 6.41 6.82 7.87
N LEU A 56 5.54 6.19 7.09
CA LEU A 56 4.69 6.89 6.13
C LEU A 56 3.72 7.83 6.84
N ARG A 57 3.58 9.04 6.29
CA ARG A 57 2.67 10.07 6.80
C ARG A 57 1.34 10.07 6.07
N TYR A 58 1.29 9.44 4.89
CA TYR A 58 0.22 9.47 3.90
C TYR A 58 -0.20 10.90 3.54
N ARG A 59 0.78 11.80 3.35
CA ARG A 59 0.57 13.23 3.03
C ARG A 59 0.97 13.61 1.61
N HIS A 60 1.67 12.73 0.90
CA HIS A 60 1.96 12.89 -0.53
C HIS A 60 0.66 13.13 -1.33
N GLU A 61 0.76 13.89 -2.42
CA GLU A 61 -0.39 14.30 -3.22
C GLU A 61 -1.25 13.13 -3.72
N MET A 62 -0.64 11.98 -4.00
CA MET A 62 -1.32 10.75 -4.41
C MET A 62 -2.38 10.27 -3.39
N PHE A 63 -2.11 10.45 -2.09
CA PHE A 63 -3.04 10.05 -1.03
C PHE A 63 -4.11 11.12 -0.77
N ARG A 64 -3.73 12.40 -0.94
CA ARG A 64 -4.61 13.54 -0.61
C ARG A 64 -5.73 13.77 -1.60
N GLN A 65 -5.66 13.17 -2.79
CA GLN A 65 -6.73 13.21 -3.78
C GLN A 65 -8.00 12.49 -3.30
N ILE A 66 -7.86 11.55 -2.36
CA ILE A 66 -9.00 10.82 -1.80
C ILE A 66 -9.49 11.54 -0.53
N VAL A 67 -10.72 12.04 -0.59
CA VAL A 67 -11.34 12.80 0.49
C VAL A 67 -12.15 11.88 1.40
N TRP A 68 -11.54 11.46 2.50
CA TRP A 68 -12.21 10.72 3.56
C TRP A 68 -13.08 11.64 4.42
N LYS A 69 -14.31 11.20 4.70
CA LYS A 69 -15.27 11.87 5.59
C LYS A 69 -15.75 10.90 6.65
N PRO A 70 -15.97 11.32 7.90
CA PRO A 70 -16.57 10.46 8.91
C PRO A 70 -17.93 9.93 8.46
N VAL A 71 -18.25 8.68 8.79
CA VAL A 71 -19.60 8.14 8.60
C VAL A 71 -20.51 8.65 9.71
N GLU A 72 -21.66 9.20 9.31
CA GLU A 72 -22.72 9.58 10.22
C GLU A 72 -23.73 8.43 10.33
N LEU A 73 -23.78 7.78 11.49
CA LEU A 73 -24.73 6.71 11.78
C LEU A 73 -25.74 7.16 12.85
N LYS A 74 -26.96 6.62 12.76
CA LYS A 74 -28.00 6.82 13.77
C LYS A 74 -27.60 6.22 15.12
N GLY A 75 -28.11 6.80 16.21
CA GLY A 75 -27.90 6.32 17.58
C GLY A 75 -26.65 6.90 18.25
N GLN A 76 -26.37 6.45 19.49
CA GLN A 76 -25.19 6.88 20.23
C GLN A 76 -23.98 6.01 19.86
N GLY A 77 -22.97 6.63 19.26
CA GLY A 77 -21.70 5.97 18.97
C GLY A 77 -20.93 5.56 20.23
N PRO A 78 -20.06 4.55 20.14
CA PRO A 78 -19.19 4.20 21.26
C PRO A 78 -18.29 5.39 21.61
N LYS A 79 -17.81 5.45 22.86
CA LYS A 79 -16.69 6.32 23.21
C LYS A 79 -15.47 5.83 22.43
N MET A 80 -15.28 6.34 21.21
CA MET A 80 -14.19 5.89 20.35
C MET A 80 -12.87 6.11 21.07
N ARG A 81 -12.02 5.09 21.08
CA ARG A 81 -10.62 5.26 21.47
C ARG A 81 -9.96 6.18 20.45
N ARG A 82 -8.95 6.95 20.89
CA ARG A 82 -8.32 8.04 20.11
C ARG A 82 -7.85 7.68 18.68
N CYS A 83 -7.71 6.39 18.35
CA CYS A 83 -7.20 5.90 17.06
C CYS A 83 -8.21 5.04 16.26
N SER A 84 -9.42 4.77 16.78
CA SER A 84 -10.43 4.04 15.99
C SER A 84 -11.28 5.02 15.19
N THR A 85 -11.54 4.72 13.92
CA THR A 85 -12.38 5.56 13.04
C THR A 85 -13.31 4.71 12.17
N LEU A 86 -14.36 5.36 11.68
CA LEU A 86 -15.27 4.83 10.66
C LEU A 86 -15.48 5.96 9.64
N ASP A 87 -14.82 5.83 8.50
CA ASP A 87 -14.75 6.85 7.46
C ASP A 87 -15.29 6.32 6.14
N LYS A 88 -15.73 7.23 5.26
CA LYS A 88 -16.18 6.93 3.91
C LYS A 88 -15.53 7.85 2.88
N ALA A 89 -15.40 7.36 1.66
CA ALA A 89 -15.02 8.12 0.49
C ALA A 89 -15.78 7.59 -0.74
N LEU A 90 -15.90 8.44 -1.76
CA LEU A 90 -16.34 8.03 -3.09
C LEU A 90 -15.11 7.99 -4.00
N MET A 91 -14.85 6.84 -4.61
CA MET A 91 -13.76 6.64 -5.56
C MET A 91 -14.06 5.43 -6.45
N ASP A 92 -13.48 5.38 -7.64
CA ASP A 92 -13.44 4.16 -8.45
C ASP A 92 -12.32 3.27 -7.93
N LEU A 93 -12.63 2.34 -7.01
CA LEU A 93 -11.60 1.59 -6.28
C LEU A 93 -11.07 0.41 -7.09
N ASP A 94 -11.94 -0.27 -7.84
CA ASP A 94 -11.57 -1.41 -8.69
C ASP A 94 -11.21 -1.02 -10.13
N ASN A 95 -11.28 0.27 -10.47
CA ASN A 95 -10.94 0.85 -11.78
C ASN A 95 -11.87 0.38 -12.91
N ASP A 96 -13.17 0.22 -12.63
CA ASP A 96 -14.19 -0.17 -13.60
C ASP A 96 -14.87 1.03 -14.31
N GLY A 97 -14.49 2.26 -13.93
CA GLY A 97 -15.04 3.51 -14.44
C GLY A 97 -16.26 4.03 -13.68
N GLN A 98 -16.73 3.32 -12.66
CA GLN A 98 -17.85 3.73 -11.80
C GLN A 98 -17.34 4.12 -10.41
N GLN A 99 -18.08 4.99 -9.73
CA GLN A 99 -17.74 5.35 -8.35
C GLN A 99 -18.25 4.27 -7.39
N ASP A 100 -17.39 3.88 -6.46
CA ASP A 100 -17.74 3.07 -5.30
C ASP A 100 -17.89 3.93 -4.06
N LEU A 101 -18.86 3.56 -3.22
CA LEU A 101 -18.87 3.95 -1.82
C LEU A 101 -17.91 3.03 -1.05
N VAL A 102 -16.77 3.58 -0.66
CA VAL A 102 -15.76 2.87 0.13
C VAL A 102 -15.89 3.30 1.58
N VAL A 103 -16.16 2.35 2.47
CA VAL A 103 -16.20 2.54 3.92
C VAL A 103 -14.96 1.88 4.53
N LYS A 104 -14.16 2.66 5.26
CA LYS A 104 -12.98 2.19 5.99
C LYS A 104 -13.27 2.18 7.48
N THR A 105 -13.00 1.05 8.13
CA THR A 105 -12.93 0.98 9.58
C THR A 105 -11.48 0.89 10.01
N THR A 106 -11.05 1.75 10.91
CA THR A 106 -9.75 1.63 11.57
C THR A 106 -9.99 1.18 13.00
N PHE A 107 -9.43 0.04 13.38
CA PHE A 107 -9.61 -0.52 14.72
C PHE A 107 -8.31 -0.54 15.51
N CYS A 108 -8.37 -0.06 16.76
CA CYS A 108 -7.22 0.11 17.61
C CYS A 108 -7.45 -0.52 19.00
N MET A 109 -7.06 -1.80 19.15
CA MET A 109 -7.08 -2.51 20.43
C MET A 109 -5.66 -2.74 20.94
N LYS A 110 -5.20 -1.91 21.91
CA LYS A 110 -3.91 -2.05 22.62
C LYS A 110 -2.73 -2.42 21.68
N GLY A 111 -2.65 -1.79 20.50
CA GLY A 111 -1.66 -2.09 19.48
C GLY A 111 -1.77 -1.14 18.27
N PRO A 112 -0.99 -1.39 17.20
CA PRO A 112 -1.08 -0.63 15.96
C PRO A 112 -2.51 -0.65 15.40
N PRO A 113 -2.96 0.45 14.76
CA PRO A 113 -4.24 0.45 14.06
C PRO A 113 -4.23 -0.61 12.96
N SER A 114 -5.39 -1.16 12.67
CA SER A 114 -5.57 -2.06 11.54
C SER A 114 -6.90 -1.80 10.88
N ASP A 115 -6.87 -1.81 9.56
CA ASP A 115 -7.96 -1.33 8.73
C ASP A 115 -8.76 -2.49 8.13
N SER A 116 -10.06 -2.29 7.96
CA SER A 116 -10.90 -3.07 7.05
C SER A 116 -11.52 -2.13 6.02
N LEU A 117 -11.71 -2.61 4.79
CA LEU A 117 -12.47 -1.92 3.74
C LEU A 117 -13.75 -2.67 3.42
N TYR A 118 -14.83 -1.92 3.23
CA TYR A 118 -16.12 -2.39 2.74
C TYR A 118 -16.51 -1.53 1.55
N VAL A 119 -16.81 -2.17 0.43
CA VAL A 119 -17.04 -1.52 -0.86
C VAL A 119 -18.47 -1.80 -1.30
N PHE A 120 -19.13 -0.76 -1.78
CA PHE A 120 -20.52 -0.78 -2.24
C PHE A 120 -20.64 0.05 -3.51
N PRO A 121 -21.69 -0.18 -4.33
CA PRO A 121 -22.12 0.81 -5.32
C PRO A 121 -22.30 2.20 -4.67
N ALA A 122 -21.98 3.28 -5.40
CA ALA A 122 -22.04 4.65 -4.87
C ALA A 122 -23.41 5.06 -4.30
N ASP A 123 -24.51 4.52 -4.84
CA ASP A 123 -25.89 4.80 -4.44
C ASP A 123 -26.44 3.80 -3.40
N SER A 124 -25.58 2.94 -2.86
CA SER A 124 -25.98 1.91 -1.90
C SER A 124 -26.64 2.50 -0.64
N PRO A 125 -27.78 1.94 -0.19
CA PRO A 125 -28.46 2.37 1.03
C PRO A 125 -27.79 1.84 2.32
N ALA A 126 -26.64 1.17 2.22
CA ALA A 126 -26.00 0.47 3.35
C ALA A 126 -25.77 1.37 4.57
N LEU A 127 -25.37 2.64 4.36
CA LEU A 127 -25.17 3.59 5.46
C LEU A 127 -26.47 4.06 6.10
N ASP A 128 -27.57 4.18 5.34
CA ASP A 128 -28.88 4.65 5.84
C ASP A 128 -29.58 3.58 6.69
N GLN A 129 -29.28 2.32 6.39
CA GLN A 129 -29.75 1.13 7.08
C GLN A 129 -28.90 0.81 8.31
N ALA A 130 -27.64 1.24 8.35
CA ALA A 130 -26.74 1.01 9.47
C ALA A 130 -26.99 1.97 10.64
N SER A 131 -26.66 1.52 11.84
CA SER A 131 -26.66 2.33 13.06
C SER A 131 -25.47 1.97 13.95
N TRP A 132 -25.18 2.78 14.96
CA TRP A 132 -24.15 2.44 15.93
C TRP A 132 -24.46 1.16 16.74
N GLN A 133 -25.73 0.77 16.82
CA GLN A 133 -26.18 -0.46 17.48
C GLN A 133 -26.19 -1.66 16.53
N ASP A 134 -26.24 -1.41 15.22
CA ASP A 134 -26.31 -2.45 14.19
C ASP A 134 -25.49 -2.03 12.96
N LEU A 135 -24.28 -2.59 12.86
CA LEU A 135 -23.38 -2.43 11.72
C LEU A 135 -23.53 -3.55 10.68
N SER A 136 -24.47 -4.49 10.86
CA SER A 136 -24.65 -5.62 9.95
C SER A 136 -24.83 -5.22 8.47
N PRO A 137 -25.49 -4.10 8.12
CA PRO A 137 -25.58 -3.67 6.71
C PRO A 137 -24.21 -3.37 6.09
N LEU A 138 -23.24 -2.89 6.88
CA LEU A 138 -21.88 -2.64 6.41
C LEU A 138 -21.11 -3.95 6.19
N LEU A 139 -21.41 -4.99 6.97
CA LEU A 139 -20.72 -6.27 6.90
C LEU A 139 -21.29 -7.21 5.81
N ALA A 140 -22.46 -6.87 5.26
CA ALA A 140 -23.22 -7.69 4.33
C ALA A 140 -22.70 -7.66 2.88
N THR A 141 -21.78 -6.74 2.54
CA THR A 141 -21.15 -6.75 1.21
C THR A 141 -20.20 -7.94 1.05
N ASN A 142 -20.19 -8.54 -0.13
CA ASN A 142 -19.16 -9.51 -0.52
C ASN A 142 -17.86 -8.80 -0.95
N ASP A 143 -17.94 -7.51 -1.27
CA ASP A 143 -16.81 -6.68 -1.66
C ASP A 143 -16.19 -6.03 -0.42
N LYS A 144 -15.52 -6.86 0.38
CA LYS A 144 -14.84 -6.42 1.59
C LYS A 144 -13.49 -7.09 1.75
N PHE A 145 -12.62 -6.39 2.45
CA PHE A 145 -11.36 -6.89 2.93
C PHE A 145 -11.28 -6.63 4.43
N GLU A 146 -11.45 -7.68 5.22
CA GLU A 146 -11.58 -7.59 6.67
C GLU A 146 -10.29 -7.90 7.41
N ARG A 147 -10.05 -7.14 8.47
CA ARG A 147 -8.95 -7.29 9.43
C ARG A 147 -8.87 -8.66 10.13
N THR A 148 -9.96 -9.43 10.20
CA THR A 148 -10.04 -10.56 11.15
C THR A 148 -9.17 -11.75 10.76
N GLY A 149 -7.96 -11.81 11.34
CA GLY A 149 -7.13 -13.03 11.45
C GLY A 149 -6.34 -13.41 10.20
N GLY A 150 -6.41 -12.61 9.13
CA GLY A 150 -5.78 -12.91 7.85
C GLY A 150 -4.29 -12.54 7.81
N THR A 151 -3.48 -13.46 7.30
CA THR A 151 -2.17 -13.16 6.70
C THR A 151 -2.39 -12.73 5.25
N TYR A 152 -1.81 -11.62 4.81
CA TYR A 152 -1.78 -11.31 3.37
C TYR A 152 -0.55 -11.97 2.75
N PRO A 153 -0.70 -13.05 1.95
CA PRO A 153 0.44 -13.78 1.44
C PRO A 153 1.20 -12.95 0.42
N LEU A 154 2.53 -12.88 0.55
CA LEU A 154 3.43 -12.23 -0.40
C LEU A 154 3.83 -13.20 -1.53
N THR A 155 2.86 -13.90 -2.12
CA THR A 155 3.10 -15.04 -3.02
C THR A 155 3.11 -14.68 -4.50
N SER A 156 2.70 -13.47 -4.88
CA SER A 156 2.65 -13.04 -6.28
C SER A 156 4.02 -12.98 -6.98
N PHE A 157 5.13 -13.03 -6.22
CA PHE A 157 6.49 -13.02 -6.75
C PHE A 157 7.36 -14.07 -6.04
N PRO A 158 8.29 -14.74 -6.75
CA PRO A 158 9.24 -15.66 -6.12
C PRO A 158 10.26 -14.87 -5.28
N MET A 159 10.19 -14.97 -3.95
CA MET A 159 11.15 -14.37 -3.03
C MET A 159 12.17 -15.42 -2.52
N LYS A 160 13.41 -14.98 -2.23
CA LYS A 160 14.50 -15.87 -1.76
C LYS A 160 14.41 -16.27 -0.27
N ASN A 161 13.59 -15.61 0.55
CA ASN A 161 13.50 -15.87 2.00
C ASN A 161 12.03 -16.01 2.44
N ASP A 162 11.75 -17.01 3.29
CA ASP A 162 10.42 -17.54 3.67
C ASP A 162 9.52 -16.63 4.55
N SER A 163 9.84 -15.35 4.75
CA SER A 163 8.96 -14.42 5.47
C SER A 163 7.83 -13.95 4.53
N SER A 164 6.81 -14.78 4.42
CA SER A 164 5.96 -14.90 3.23
C SER A 164 4.58 -14.24 3.33
N ALA A 165 4.34 -13.39 4.34
CA ALA A 165 3.06 -12.68 4.47
C ALA A 165 3.15 -11.38 5.29
N LEU A 166 2.31 -10.39 4.95
CA LEU A 166 1.96 -9.33 5.90
C LEU A 166 1.17 -9.98 7.04
N THR A 167 1.59 -9.75 8.29
CA THR A 167 1.01 -10.43 9.46
C THR A 167 -0.07 -9.59 10.12
N ALA A 168 -1.27 -10.20 10.29
CA ALA A 168 -2.40 -9.93 11.20
C ALA A 168 -2.97 -8.50 11.36
N LEU A 169 -2.17 -7.45 11.23
CA LEU A 169 -2.54 -6.05 11.37
C LEU A 169 -1.90 -5.29 10.22
N PHE A 170 -2.71 -4.61 9.42
CA PHE A 170 -2.23 -3.81 8.30
C PHE A 170 -3.01 -2.51 8.19
N ALA A 171 -2.31 -1.46 7.77
CA ALA A 171 -2.90 -0.20 7.36
C ALA A 171 -3.22 -0.27 5.86
N ILE A 172 -4.41 0.19 5.49
CA ILE A 172 -4.88 0.21 4.11
C ILE A 172 -5.06 1.65 3.67
N HIS A 173 -4.31 2.05 2.65
CA HIS A 173 -4.36 3.39 2.10
C HIS A 173 -4.53 3.32 0.58
N PRO A 174 -5.78 3.48 0.09
CA PRO A 174 -6.02 3.79 -1.31
C PRO A 174 -5.32 5.10 -1.70
N PHE A 175 -4.88 5.20 -2.95
CA PHE A 175 -4.28 6.41 -3.52
C PHE A 175 -4.50 6.47 -5.03
N LEU A 176 -4.46 7.68 -5.58
CA LEU A 176 -4.60 7.94 -7.01
C LEU A 176 -3.25 8.27 -7.63
N LEU A 177 -2.93 7.61 -8.74
CA LEU A 177 -1.77 7.91 -9.56
C LEU A 177 -2.17 7.82 -11.04
N ASP A 178 -1.96 8.90 -11.78
CA ASP A 178 -2.35 9.02 -13.20
C ASP A 178 -3.82 8.65 -13.49
N GLY A 179 -4.73 8.95 -12.55
CA GLY A 179 -6.15 8.65 -12.67
C GLY A 179 -6.54 7.19 -12.37
N VAL A 180 -5.59 6.36 -11.95
CA VAL A 180 -5.83 4.97 -11.53
C VAL A 180 -5.74 4.88 -10.01
N THR A 181 -6.69 4.18 -9.40
CA THR A 181 -6.72 3.91 -7.96
C THR A 181 -5.90 2.64 -7.67
N TYR A 182 -4.97 2.78 -6.74
CA TYR A 182 -4.17 1.70 -6.18
C TYR A 182 -4.37 1.63 -4.68
N VAL A 183 -3.98 0.51 -4.09
CA VAL A 183 -4.05 0.28 -2.65
C VAL A 183 -2.66 -0.02 -2.12
N SER A 184 -2.26 0.71 -1.07
CA SER A 184 -1.12 0.36 -0.24
C SER A 184 -1.58 -0.47 0.96
N LEU A 185 -1.02 -1.67 1.10
CA LEU A 185 -1.18 -2.53 2.27
C LEU A 185 0.14 -2.53 3.03
N THR A 186 0.16 -1.92 4.21
CA THR A 186 1.36 -1.79 5.05
C THR A 186 1.21 -2.63 6.29
N ASP A 187 2.16 -3.50 6.62
CA ASP A 187 2.10 -4.28 7.85
C ASP A 187 2.23 -3.40 9.11
N ALA A 188 1.85 -3.93 10.27
CA ALA A 188 1.86 -3.18 11.52
C ALA A 188 3.24 -2.66 11.94
N ARG A 189 4.33 -3.25 11.45
CA ARG A 189 5.69 -2.78 11.72
C ARG A 189 6.14 -1.69 10.74
N GLY A 190 5.41 -1.51 9.64
CA GLY A 190 5.85 -0.69 8.51
C GLY A 190 7.07 -1.27 7.81
N GLU A 191 7.38 -2.54 8.03
CA GLU A 191 8.49 -3.25 7.39
C GLU A 191 8.15 -3.58 5.95
N TRP A 192 6.94 -4.07 5.69
CA TRP A 192 6.51 -4.50 4.36
C TRP A 192 5.35 -3.67 3.86
N ILE A 193 5.43 -3.32 2.58
CA ILE A 193 4.37 -2.65 1.85
C ILE A 193 4.10 -3.39 0.56
N VAL A 194 2.83 -3.72 0.33
CA VAL A 194 2.33 -4.19 -0.95
C VAL A 194 1.60 -3.06 -1.62
N ILE A 195 1.93 -2.82 -2.89
CA ILE A 195 1.16 -1.95 -3.78
C ILE A 195 0.38 -2.85 -4.71
N ALA A 196 -0.94 -2.71 -4.71
CA ALA A 196 -1.83 -3.55 -5.49
C ALA A 196 -2.94 -2.76 -6.15
N ARG A 197 -3.58 -3.36 -7.17
CA ARG A 197 -4.93 -2.97 -7.60
C ARG A 197 -5.94 -3.79 -6.83
N TYR A 198 -6.98 -3.15 -6.33
CA TYR A 198 -8.14 -3.86 -5.82
C TYR A 198 -8.93 -4.43 -6.99
N LEU A 199 -9.39 -5.68 -6.88
CA LEU A 199 -10.20 -6.31 -7.93
C LEU A 199 -11.66 -6.39 -7.51
N ARG A 200 -11.97 -7.10 -6.41
CA ARG A 200 -13.29 -7.22 -5.74
C ARG A 200 -13.12 -8.18 -4.55
N GLY A 201 -13.96 -8.06 -3.52
CA GLY A 201 -13.85 -8.89 -2.31
C GLY A 201 -12.47 -8.85 -1.67
N GLU A 202 -11.89 -10.02 -1.40
CA GLU A 202 -10.54 -10.14 -0.84
C GLU A 202 -9.44 -10.20 -1.92
N ARG A 203 -9.77 -9.94 -3.18
CA ARG A 203 -8.85 -10.12 -4.31
C ARG A 203 -8.12 -8.84 -4.67
N PHE A 204 -6.82 -8.97 -4.78
CA PHE A 204 -5.89 -7.92 -5.18
C PHE A 204 -4.97 -8.43 -6.29
N GLU A 205 -4.51 -7.52 -7.15
CA GLU A 205 -3.42 -7.77 -8.06
C GLU A 205 -2.16 -7.06 -7.53
N ASP A 206 -1.21 -7.83 -7.00
CA ASP A 206 0.07 -7.27 -6.52
C ASP A 206 0.94 -6.76 -7.67
N LEU A 207 1.44 -5.54 -7.50
CA LEU A 207 2.28 -4.85 -8.47
C LEU A 207 3.69 -4.64 -7.94
N CYS A 208 3.81 -4.24 -6.68
CA CYS A 208 5.09 -3.92 -6.06
C CYS A 208 5.16 -4.47 -4.65
N TYR A 209 6.32 -5.01 -4.29
CA TYR A 209 6.67 -5.28 -2.90
C TYR A 209 7.80 -4.34 -2.51
N LEU A 210 7.55 -3.53 -1.49
CA LEU A 210 8.54 -2.63 -0.89
C LEU A 210 8.86 -3.12 0.51
N ARG A 211 10.12 -2.92 0.91
CA ARG A 211 10.57 -3.23 2.27
C ARG A 211 11.31 -2.04 2.85
N ASP A 212 11.15 -1.80 4.14
CA ASP A 212 11.92 -0.80 4.85
C ASP A 212 13.40 -1.21 4.85
N SER A 213 14.27 -0.28 4.45
CA SER A 213 15.73 -0.46 4.36
C SER A 213 16.41 -0.77 5.70
N ARG A 214 15.72 -0.56 6.83
CA ARG A 214 16.21 -0.85 8.18
C ARG A 214 16.16 -2.33 8.56
N PHE A 215 15.52 -3.19 7.74
CA PHE A 215 15.25 -4.60 8.03
C PHE A 215 15.89 -5.58 7.04
#